data_AF-A0A969WSI6-F1
#
_entry.id   AF-A0A969WSI6-F1
#
_cell.length_a   1.000
_cell.length_b   1.000
_cell.length_c   1.000
_cell.angle_alpha   90.00
_cell.angle_beta   90.00
_cell.angle_gamma   90.00
#
_symmetry.space_group_name_H-M   'P 1'
#
loop_
_entity.id
_entity.type
_entity.pdbx_description
1 polymer ?
#
loop_
_entity_poly.entity_id
_entity_poly.type
_entity_poly.pdbx_seq_one_letter_code
_entity_poly.pdbx_strand_id
1 'polypeptide(L)'
;MTTFAPFAKPLYVMRKPVGALCNLACDYCYYLEKSKLYTHNPRHVMSDELLERFIKEYIEAQTMPQVMFTWHGGETLMRPLSFYKRAVELQKLYGRGRQIDNSIQTNGTLLTDEWCEFFRENNF
;
A
#
# COMPACT_ATOMS: atom_id res chain seq x y z
N MET A 1 -14.28 33.64 11.39
CA MET A 1 -12.99 33.16 10.85
C MET A 1 -12.96 31.66 11.02
N THR A 2 -12.92 30.90 9.92
CA THR A 2 -12.82 29.44 9.97
C THR A 2 -11.41 29.07 10.44
N THR A 3 -11.26 28.54 11.64
CA THR A 3 -9.99 28.03 12.14
C THR A 3 -9.57 26.87 11.25
N PHE A 4 -8.55 27.07 10.42
CA PHE A 4 -7.90 25.97 9.71
C PHE A 4 -7.19 25.12 10.76
N ALA A 5 -7.78 23.97 11.09
CA ALA A 5 -7.15 22.92 11.89
C ALA A 5 -6.64 21.84 10.91
N PRO A 6 -5.46 22.01 10.30
CA PRO A 6 -4.93 21.07 9.30
C PRO A 6 -4.77 19.64 9.84
N PHE A 7 -4.82 19.47 11.16
CA PHE A 7 -4.69 18.20 11.86
C PHE A 7 -6.02 17.53 12.24
N ALA A 8 -7.16 18.14 11.89
CA ALA A 8 -8.49 17.63 12.24
C ALA A 8 -8.97 16.47 11.34
N LYS A 9 -8.18 16.07 10.33
CA LYS A 9 -8.55 14.99 9.41
C LYS A 9 -7.37 14.03 9.20
N PRO A 10 -7.63 12.72 9.04
CA PRO A 10 -6.60 11.75 8.69
C PRO A 10 -6.02 12.04 7.29
N LEU A 11 -4.72 11.78 7.12
CA LEU A 11 -4.05 11.82 5.82
C LEU A 11 -4.19 10.45 5.15
N TYR A 12 -4.81 10.39 3.98
CA TYR A 12 -4.98 9.14 3.23
C TYR A 12 -3.99 9.06 2.06
N VAL A 13 -3.19 7.99 2.04
CA VAL A 13 -2.26 7.70 0.94
C VAL A 13 -2.50 6.29 0.41
N MET A 14 -2.81 6.22 -0.88
CA MET A 14 -2.93 4.96 -1.62
C MET A 14 -1.56 4.58 -2.21
N ARG A 15 -0.97 3.48 -1.77
CA ARG A 15 0.36 3.06 -2.22
C ARG A 15 0.24 2.14 -3.41
N LYS A 16 1.20 2.28 -4.32
CA LYS A 16 1.30 1.53 -5.57
C LYS A 16 2.63 0.78 -5.60
N PRO A 17 2.76 -0.36 -4.89
CA PRO A 17 4.05 -0.97 -4.63
C PRO A 17 4.71 -1.56 -5.90
N VAL A 18 3.92 -1.77 -6.96
CA VAL A 18 4.40 -2.16 -8.32
C VAL A 18 4.05 -1.12 -9.38
N GLY A 19 3.75 0.12 -8.98
CA GLY A 19 3.39 1.19 -9.91
C GLY A 19 2.16 0.85 -10.73
N ALA A 20 2.32 0.80 -12.06
CA ALA A 20 1.28 0.47 -13.03
C ALA A 20 1.30 -0.99 -13.51
N LEU A 21 2.25 -1.81 -13.04
CA LEU A 21 2.43 -3.18 -13.51
C LEU A 21 1.26 -4.07 -13.09
N CYS A 22 0.66 -4.77 -14.05
CA CYS A 22 -0.42 -5.73 -13.84
C CYS A 22 -0.18 -6.97 -14.70
N ASN A 23 -0.66 -8.13 -14.25
CA ASN A 23 -0.64 -9.38 -15.01
C ASN A 23 -1.83 -9.52 -15.97
N LEU A 24 -2.77 -8.58 -15.94
CA LEU A 24 -3.90 -8.46 -16.86
C LEU A 24 -3.76 -7.22 -17.75
N ALA A 25 -4.47 -7.26 -18.89
CA ALA A 25 -4.55 -6.17 -19.85
C ALA A 25 -6.02 -5.81 -20.15
N CYS A 26 -6.80 -5.46 -19.13
CA CYS A 26 -8.23 -5.18 -19.30
C CYS A 26 -8.45 -3.98 -20.24
N ASP A 27 -9.36 -4.12 -21.22
CA ASP A 27 -9.60 -3.11 -22.27
C ASP A 27 -10.00 -1.73 -21.72
N TYR A 28 -10.65 -1.71 -20.55
CA TYR A 28 -11.11 -0.50 -19.88
C TYR A 28 -10.07 0.09 -18.88
N CYS A 29 -8.90 -0.53 -18.74
CA CYS A 29 -7.93 -0.14 -17.72
C CYS A 29 -7.10 1.07 -18.16
N TYR A 30 -7.51 2.27 -17.72
CA TYR A 30 -6.73 3.50 -17.92
C TYR A 30 -5.39 3.53 -17.15
N TYR A 31 -5.15 2.56 -16.26
CA TYR A 31 -4.05 2.62 -15.30
C TYR A 31 -2.74 2.01 -15.81
N LEU A 32 -2.80 1.00 -16.69
CA LEU A 32 -1.63 0.36 -17.30
C LEU A 32 -0.74 1.37 -18.04
N GLU A 33 -1.37 2.33 -18.73
CA GLU A 33 -0.67 3.35 -19.50
C GLU A 33 0.20 4.27 -18.63
N LYS A 34 -0.03 4.33 -17.32
CA LYS A 34 0.79 5.13 -16.39
C LYS A 34 2.22 4.60 -16.27
N SER A 35 2.50 3.38 -16.74
CA SER A 35 3.87 2.88 -16.96
C SER A 35 4.69 3.81 -17.88
N LYS A 36 4.05 4.47 -18.86
CA LYS A 36 4.69 5.41 -19.79
C LYS A 36 5.22 6.67 -19.11
N LEU A 37 4.78 6.98 -17.88
CA LEU A 37 5.29 8.12 -17.10
C LEU A 37 6.71 7.88 -16.55
N TYR A 38 7.16 6.62 -16.53
CA TYR A 38 8.43 6.20 -15.94
C TYR A 38 9.33 5.52 -16.98
N THR A 39 9.61 6.20 -18.09
CA THR A 39 10.36 5.67 -19.24
C THR A 39 11.76 5.13 -18.87
N HIS A 40 12.42 5.74 -17.89
CA HIS A 40 13.74 5.33 -17.41
C HIS A 40 13.71 4.30 -16.28
N ASN A 41 12.53 3.95 -15.77
CA ASN A 41 12.34 2.92 -14.75
C ASN A 41 10.99 2.19 -14.96
N PRO A 42 10.89 1.32 -15.99
CA PRO A 42 9.64 0.68 -16.37
C PRO A 42 9.10 -0.30 -15.31
N ARG A 43 9.96 -0.82 -14.42
CA ARG A 43 9.58 -1.60 -13.24
C ARG A 43 9.73 -0.74 -11.99
N HIS A 44 8.94 0.34 -11.92
CA HIS A 44 8.88 1.22 -10.77
C HIS A 44 8.23 0.51 -9.57
N VAL A 45 9.04 -0.32 -8.91
CA VAL A 45 8.69 -1.12 -7.74
C VAL A 45 9.25 -0.44 -6.50
N MET A 46 8.47 -0.44 -5.43
CA MET A 46 8.89 0.09 -4.14
C MET A 46 10.02 -0.77 -3.57
N SER A 47 11.20 -0.16 -3.31
CA SER A 47 12.30 -0.82 -2.60
C SER A 47 11.98 -1.01 -1.12
N ASP A 48 12.72 -1.87 -0.45
CA ASP A 48 12.57 -2.08 0.99
C ASP A 48 12.95 -0.82 1.78
N GLU A 49 13.96 -0.05 1.35
CA GLU A 49 14.30 1.21 2.01
C GLU A 49 13.17 2.25 1.85
N LEU A 50 12.54 2.30 0.66
CA LEU A 50 11.40 3.18 0.43
C LEU A 50 10.18 2.74 1.25
N LEU A 51 9.92 1.42 1.35
CA LEU A 51 8.84 0.87 2.16
C LEU A 51 9.00 1.28 3.64
N GLU A 52 10.20 1.08 4.20
CA GLU A 52 10.48 1.40 5.60
C GLU A 52 10.36 2.89 5.88
N ARG A 53 10.99 3.72 5.04
CA ARG A 53 10.87 5.18 5.14
C ARG A 53 9.41 5.62 5.04
N PHE A 54 8.67 5.10 4.06
CA PHE A 54 7.27 5.44 3.85
C PHE A 54 6.40 5.07 5.07
N ILE A 55 6.52 3.85 5.59
CA ILE A 55 5.70 3.40 6.72
C ILE A 55 5.96 4.29 7.95
N LYS A 56 7.23 4.56 8.25
CA LYS A 56 7.61 5.43 9.36
C LYS A 56 7.02 6.83 9.20
N GLU A 57 7.30 7.50 8.08
CA GLU A 57 6.85 8.87 7.83
C GLU A 57 5.32 8.97 7.75
N TYR A 58 4.65 7.98 7.15
CA TYR A 58 3.20 7.97 7.03
C TYR A 58 2.51 7.87 8.38
N ILE A 59 3.01 7.01 9.28
CA ILE A 59 2.50 6.91 10.65
C ILE A 59 2.79 8.21 11.42
N GLU A 60 4.01 8.75 11.32
CA GLU A 60 4.39 10.01 11.99
C GLU A 60 3.52 11.21 11.54
N ALA A 61 3.08 11.21 10.28
CA ALA A 61 2.20 12.24 9.73
C ALA A 61 0.73 12.11 10.16
N GLN A 62 0.30 10.97 10.71
CA GLN A 62 -1.08 10.79 11.13
C GLN A 62 -1.36 11.43 12.50
N THR A 63 -2.48 12.15 12.59
CA THR A 63 -2.93 12.80 13.84
C THR A 63 -3.95 11.97 14.63
N MET A 64 -4.53 10.94 14.02
CA MET A 64 -5.58 10.10 14.60
C MET A 64 -5.03 8.78 15.14
N PRO A 65 -5.55 8.19 16.23
CA PRO A 65 -5.06 6.91 16.76
C PRO A 65 -5.08 5.75 15.76
N GLN A 66 -6.01 5.80 14.80
CA GLN A 66 -6.14 4.83 13.71
C GLN A 66 -5.36 5.27 12.47
N VAL A 67 -4.62 4.35 11.86
CA VAL A 67 -3.87 4.57 10.62
C VAL A 67 -4.26 3.52 9.59
N MET A 68 -4.83 3.97 8.46
CA MET A 68 -5.29 3.08 7.40
C MET A 68 -4.27 2.97 6.27
N PHE A 69 -3.89 1.75 5.95
CA PHE A 69 -2.99 1.38 4.86
C PHE A 69 -3.74 0.70 3.70
N THR A 70 -4.31 1.48 2.76
CA THR A 70 -4.75 1.04 1.40
C THR A 70 -3.65 0.72 0.35
N TRP A 71 -3.45 -0.55 0.03
CA TRP A 71 -2.57 -1.07 -1.04
C TRP A 71 -3.35 -1.18 -2.37
N HIS A 72 -2.79 -0.62 -3.44
CA HIS A 72 -3.38 -0.60 -4.78
C HIS A 72 -2.28 -0.68 -5.84
N GLY A 73 -2.61 -0.62 -7.13
CA GLY A 73 -1.66 -0.37 -8.22
C GLY A 73 -1.24 -1.66 -8.90
N GLY A 74 -0.92 -1.56 -10.20
CA GLY A 74 -1.58 -2.36 -11.24
C GLY A 74 -2.27 -3.59 -10.65
N GLU A 75 -1.54 -4.68 -10.48
CA GLU A 75 -1.94 -5.79 -9.61
C GLU A 75 -1.02 -5.88 -8.37
N THR A 76 -1.58 -5.67 -7.17
CA THR A 76 -0.84 -5.61 -5.91
C THR A 76 -0.15 -6.92 -5.56
N LEU A 77 -0.77 -8.06 -5.87
CA LEU A 77 -0.22 -9.39 -5.58
C LEU A 77 0.93 -9.78 -6.51
N MET A 78 1.31 -8.92 -7.47
CA MET A 78 2.58 -9.06 -8.20
C MET A 78 3.80 -8.78 -7.31
N ARG A 79 3.62 -8.16 -6.13
CA ARG A 79 4.64 -8.22 -5.07
C ARG A 79 4.57 -9.56 -4.36
N PRO A 80 5.72 -10.18 -4.06
CA PRO A 80 5.72 -11.41 -3.28
C PRO A 80 5.15 -11.16 -1.89
N LEU A 81 4.51 -12.19 -1.30
CA LEU A 81 3.93 -12.10 0.03
C LEU A 81 4.92 -11.64 1.12
N SER A 82 6.21 -11.97 0.96
CA SER A 82 7.29 -11.50 1.84
C SER A 82 7.34 -9.97 1.97
N PHE A 83 6.98 -9.22 0.92
CA PHE A 83 6.90 -7.77 0.96
C PHE A 83 5.81 -7.28 1.94
N TYR A 84 4.64 -7.93 1.95
CA TYR A 84 3.54 -7.55 2.84
C TYR A 84 3.78 -8.03 4.27
N LYS A 85 4.41 -9.20 4.45
CA LYS A 85 4.91 -9.63 5.77
C LYS A 85 5.85 -8.58 6.35
N ARG A 86 6.84 -8.10 5.56
CA ARG A 86 7.73 -7.00 5.96
C ARG A 86 6.98 -5.69 6.24
N ALA A 87 5.99 -5.34 5.42
CA ALA A 87 5.20 -4.14 5.65
C ALA A 87 4.45 -4.19 7.00
N VAL A 88 3.84 -5.32 7.34
CA VAL A 88 3.15 -5.52 8.62
C VAL A 88 4.12 -5.47 9.81
N GLU A 89 5.31 -6.06 9.69
CA GLU A 89 6.36 -5.95 10.72
C GLU A 89 6.74 -4.49 11.00
N LEU A 90 6.98 -3.72 9.95
CA LEU A 90 7.32 -2.31 10.03
C LEU A 90 6.17 -1.47 10.60
N GLN A 91 4.93 -1.76 10.20
CA GLN A 91 3.74 -1.13 10.75
C GLN A 91 3.60 -1.38 12.25
N LYS A 92 3.86 -2.60 12.72
CA LYS A 92 3.86 -2.94 14.15
C LYS A 92 4.98 -2.20 14.90
N LEU A 93 6.18 -2.15 14.32
CA LEU A 93 7.34 -1.47 14.89
C LEU A 93 7.11 0.04 15.05
N TYR A 94 6.67 0.72 14.00
CA TYR A 94 6.48 2.18 14.01
C TYR A 94 5.11 2.62 14.52
N GLY A 95 4.13 1.73 14.53
CA GLY A 95 2.78 2.01 15.02
C GLY A 95 2.74 2.36 16.51
N ARG A 96 3.70 1.88 17.32
CA ARG A 96 3.86 2.22 18.75
C ARG A 96 2.55 2.14 19.55
N GLY A 97 1.75 1.09 19.30
CA GLY A 97 0.47 0.85 19.98
C GLY A 97 -0.76 1.48 19.34
N ARG A 98 -0.61 2.19 18.22
CA ARG A 98 -1.73 2.70 17.41
C ARG A 98 -2.46 1.56 16.69
N GLN A 99 -3.74 1.77 16.39
CA GLN A 99 -4.50 0.85 15.55
C GLN A 99 -4.05 1.02 14.10
N ILE A 100 -3.55 -0.06 13.50
CA ILE A 100 -3.16 -0.10 12.10
C ILE A 100 -4.12 -1.04 11.36
N ASP A 101 -4.80 -0.53 10.35
CA ASP A 101 -5.66 -1.32 9.47
C ASP A 101 -5.03 -1.37 8.08
N ASN A 102 -5.10 -2.52 7.42
CA ASN A 102 -4.67 -2.67 6.03
C ASN A 102 -5.90 -2.93 5.16
N SER A 103 -5.87 -2.44 3.93
CA SER A 103 -6.81 -2.85 2.89
C SER A 103 -6.06 -3.06 1.59
N ILE A 104 -6.44 -4.07 0.82
CA ILE A 104 -5.76 -4.42 -0.44
C ILE A 104 -6.77 -4.54 -1.58
N GLN A 105 -6.47 -3.89 -2.71
CA GLN A 105 -7.21 -4.11 -3.95
C GLN A 105 -6.41 -5.08 -4.82
N THR A 106 -7.07 -6.14 -5.27
CA THR A 106 -6.51 -7.16 -6.17
C THR A 106 -7.54 -7.58 -7.21
N ASN A 107 -7.09 -8.02 -8.39
CA ASN A 107 -7.89 -8.69 -9.41
C ASN A 107 -8.18 -10.17 -9.07
N GLY A 108 -7.58 -10.70 -7.99
CA GLY A 108 -7.81 -12.04 -7.45
C GLY A 108 -7.10 -13.18 -8.19
N THR A 109 -6.51 -12.94 -9.35
CA THR A 109 -5.91 -14.00 -10.19
C THR A 109 -4.64 -14.63 -9.61
N LEU A 110 -4.04 -14.01 -8.60
CA LEU A 110 -2.83 -14.45 -7.91
C LEU A 110 -3.08 -14.89 -6.46
N LEU A 111 -4.35 -14.99 -6.04
CA LEU A 111 -4.69 -15.47 -4.70
C LEU A 111 -4.31 -16.95 -4.55
N THR A 112 -3.77 -17.27 -3.38
CA THR A 112 -3.44 -18.63 -2.94
C THR A 112 -3.94 -18.81 -1.51
N ASP A 113 -3.96 -20.04 -1.01
CA ASP A 113 -4.31 -20.30 0.40
C ASP A 113 -3.38 -19.56 1.37
N GLU A 114 -2.08 -19.42 1.02
CA GLU A 114 -1.12 -18.65 1.83
C GLU A 114 -1.50 -17.17 1.91
N TRP A 115 -1.98 -16.57 0.81
CA TRP A 115 -2.49 -15.20 0.81
C TRP A 115 -3.74 -15.06 1.69
N CYS A 116 -4.68 -15.99 1.54
CA CYS A 116 -5.92 -15.98 2.32
C CYS A 116 -5.66 -16.13 3.82
N GLU A 117 -4.73 -17.01 4.20
CA GLU A 117 -4.30 -17.17 5.59
C GLU A 117 -3.63 -15.90 6.11
N PHE A 118 -2.70 -15.32 5.35
CA PHE A 118 -2.05 -14.06 5.72
C PHE A 118 -3.06 -12.91 5.91
N PHE A 119 -4.05 -12.79 5.02
CA PHE A 119 -5.09 -11.76 5.14
C PHE A 119 -5.95 -11.95 6.39
N ARG A 120 -6.36 -13.20 6.67
CA ARG A 120 -7.12 -13.53 7.88
C ARG A 120 -6.34 -13.22 9.14
N GLU A 121 -5.07 -13.63 9.21
CA GLU A 121 -4.21 -13.42 10.39
C GLU A 121 -3.95 -11.94 10.69
N ASN A 122 -3.99 -11.08 9.67
CA ASN A 122 -3.66 -9.67 9.79
C ASN A 122 -4.86 -8.73 9.55
N ASN A 123 -6.08 -9.27 9.49
CA ASN A 123 -7.33 -8.53 9.29
C ASN A 123 -7.28 -7.53 8.10
N PHE A 124 -6.88 -8.03 6.93
CA PHE A 124 -6.83 -7.27 5.67
C PHE A 124 -8.21 -7.06 5.03
#